data_AF-X1G090-F1
#
_entry.id   AF-X1G090-F1
#
_cell.length_a   1.000
_cell.length_b   1.000
_cell.length_c   1.000
_cell.angle_alpha   90.00
_cell.angle_beta   90.00
_cell.angle_gamma   90.00
#
_symmetry.space_group_name_H-M   'P 1'
#
loop_
_entity.id
_entity.type
_entity.pdbx_description
1 polymer ?
#
loop_
_entity_poly.entity_id
_entity_poly.type
_entity_poly.pdbx_seq_one_letter_code
_entity_poly.pdbx_strand_id
1 'polypeptide(L)'
;TKRVSLDLVALDPTSVTSPVLNMVHSSVAISGTISPLDAYAEMLGFGSESTKVTFQSPFAIRNRLGLIVSGLDTSFQNRNGNTFGRMVDHCLAVANATPGNTGIFTSSYSIGRSLIEAGLEKRLKRKLFIERPGMKGTENDKMIEDYKRQGEKGGAVLLGVQGGRNSEGGDFPGSTMESVVVVGVPYARPTPRMEALITYYDSAFNKK
;
A
#
# COMPACT_ATOMS: atom_id res chain seq x y z
N THR A 1 -1.39 6.12 -33.80
CA THR A 1 -1.17 7.58 -33.72
C THR A 1 -0.59 7.89 -32.34
N LYS A 2 0.65 8.40 -32.24
CA LYS A 2 1.22 8.81 -30.93
C LYS A 2 0.42 10.00 -30.42
N ARG A 3 -0.23 9.86 -29.27
CA ARG A 3 -0.99 10.93 -28.61
C ARG A 3 0.00 11.77 -27.82
N VAL A 4 0.08 13.07 -28.12
CA VAL A 4 0.87 14.04 -27.35
C VAL A 4 -0.06 14.65 -26.32
N SER A 5 0.40 14.74 -25.06
CA SER A 5 -0.30 15.41 -23.98
C SER A 5 0.66 16.38 -23.27
N LEU A 6 0.12 17.47 -22.75
CA LEU A 6 0.83 18.45 -21.94
C LEU A 6 0.19 18.48 -20.56
N ASP A 7 1.03 18.32 -19.53
CA ASP A 7 0.60 18.34 -18.13
C ASP A 7 1.27 19.53 -17.42
N LEU A 8 0.48 20.37 -16.74
CA LEU A 8 0.96 21.40 -15.83
C LEU A 8 0.79 20.89 -14.39
N VAL A 9 1.89 20.75 -13.64
CA VAL A 9 1.88 20.14 -12.30
C VAL A 9 2.59 21.05 -11.30
N ALA A 10 1.94 21.34 -10.18
CA ALA A 10 2.59 21.97 -9.03
C ALA A 10 3.45 20.93 -8.30
N LEU A 11 4.77 21.17 -8.26
CA LEU A 11 5.74 20.28 -7.61
C LEU A 11 6.02 20.70 -6.16
N ASP A 12 5.84 21.99 -5.86
CA ASP A 12 6.05 22.57 -4.54
C ASP A 12 4.71 22.72 -3.78
N PRO A 13 4.44 21.86 -2.79
CA PRO A 13 3.22 21.98 -2.00
C PRO A 13 3.24 23.19 -1.04
N THR A 14 4.40 23.79 -0.74
CA THR A 14 4.51 24.92 0.21
C THR A 14 3.81 26.17 -0.29
N SER A 15 3.69 26.33 -1.61
CA SER A 15 2.88 27.37 -2.26
C SER A 15 1.42 27.41 -1.78
N VAL A 16 0.88 26.26 -1.36
CA VAL A 16 -0.48 26.13 -0.81
C VAL A 16 -0.46 26.03 0.72
N THR A 17 0.44 25.24 1.29
CA THR A 17 0.41 24.95 2.73
C THR A 17 0.96 26.09 3.58
N SER A 18 2.03 26.77 3.16
CA SER A 18 2.64 27.84 3.96
C SER A 18 1.69 29.01 4.24
N PRO A 19 0.90 29.52 3.27
CA PRO A 19 -0.12 30.54 3.57
C PRO A 19 -1.11 30.09 4.66
N VAL A 20 -1.55 28.83 4.61
CA VAL A 20 -2.49 28.28 5.60
C VAL A 20 -1.86 28.16 6.98
N LEU A 21 -0.63 27.65 7.05
CA LEU A 21 0.12 27.53 8.30
C LEU A 21 0.41 28.90 8.94
N ASN A 22 0.65 29.94 8.13
CA ASN A 22 0.92 31.30 8.61
C ASN A 22 -0.33 32.07 9.07
N MET A 23 -1.54 31.62 8.68
CA MET A 23 -2.80 32.25 9.12
C MET A 23 -3.21 31.86 10.54
N VAL A 24 -2.61 30.81 11.10
CA VAL A 24 -2.98 30.28 12.42
C VAL A 24 -1.88 30.54 13.44
N HIS A 25 -2.27 30.67 14.71
CA HIS A 25 -1.30 30.83 15.79
C HIS A 25 -0.46 29.55 16.02
N SER A 26 -1.06 28.37 15.80
CA SER A 26 -0.40 27.08 15.96
C SER A 26 -1.09 26.02 15.10
N SER A 27 -0.32 25.03 14.63
CA SER A 27 -0.81 23.89 13.85
C SER A 27 -0.21 22.59 14.38
N VAL A 28 -1.01 21.53 14.36
CA VAL A 28 -0.58 20.19 14.81
C VAL A 28 -0.98 19.18 13.74
N ALA A 29 0.00 18.48 13.19
CA ALA A 29 -0.21 17.37 12.25
C ALA A 29 -0.01 16.03 12.98
N ILE A 30 -0.99 15.14 12.90
CA ILE A 30 -1.00 13.85 13.60
C ILE A 30 -1.30 12.75 12.58
N SER A 31 -0.52 11.67 12.61
CA SER A 31 -0.76 10.45 11.83
C SER A 31 -0.12 9.23 12.49
N GLY A 32 -0.68 8.06 12.24
CA GLY A 32 -0.10 6.77 12.64
C GLY A 32 1.00 6.25 11.71
N THR A 33 1.18 6.85 10.53
CA THR A 33 2.07 6.34 9.47
C THR A 33 3.01 7.39 8.87
N ILE A 34 3.01 8.64 9.36
CA ILE A 34 3.99 9.64 8.88
C ILE A 34 5.38 9.25 9.36
N SER A 35 6.26 8.99 8.41
CA SER A 35 7.69 8.79 8.65
C SER A 35 8.46 8.99 7.33
N PRO A 36 9.64 9.63 7.34
CA PRO A 36 10.25 10.34 8.47
C PRO A 36 9.62 11.72 8.70
N LEU A 37 9.57 12.17 9.97
CA LEU A 37 8.95 13.45 10.35
C LEU A 37 9.67 14.67 9.76
N ASP A 38 11.00 14.58 9.59
CA ASP A 38 11.79 15.67 9.00
C ASP A 38 11.37 15.96 7.57
N ALA A 39 11.26 14.92 6.74
CA ALA A 39 10.82 15.07 5.35
C ALA A 39 9.39 15.63 5.27
N TYR A 40 8.47 15.14 6.12
CA TYR A 40 7.11 15.64 6.15
C TYR A 40 7.05 17.14 6.50
N ALA A 41 7.78 17.54 7.54
CA ALA A 41 7.83 18.93 7.98
C ALA A 41 8.41 19.84 6.90
N GLU A 42 9.55 19.46 6.32
CA GLU A 42 10.25 20.23 5.30
C GLU A 42 9.41 20.34 4.01
N MET A 43 8.83 19.22 3.55
CA MET A 43 7.98 19.20 2.35
C MET A 43 6.76 20.09 2.48
N LEU A 44 6.07 20.11 3.63
CA LEU A 44 4.85 20.91 3.80
C LEU A 44 5.11 22.33 4.32
N GLY A 45 6.37 22.71 4.52
CA GLY A 45 6.74 24.03 5.00
C GLY A 45 6.42 24.25 6.48
N PHE A 46 6.39 23.19 7.29
CA PHE A 46 6.52 23.35 8.73
C PHE A 46 7.94 23.84 9.00
N GLY A 47 8.06 25.01 9.64
CA GLY A 47 9.36 25.65 9.88
C GLY A 47 10.36 24.73 10.59
N SER A 48 11.65 25.08 10.51
CA SER A 48 12.75 24.34 11.15
C SER A 48 12.52 24.10 12.65
N GLU A 49 11.83 25.05 13.29
CA GLU A 49 11.50 25.06 14.72
C GLU A 49 10.30 24.17 15.08
N SER A 50 9.70 23.48 14.11
CA SER A 50 8.58 22.57 14.37
C SER A 50 9.00 21.43 15.31
N THR A 51 8.18 21.19 16.34
CA THR A 51 8.40 20.07 17.26
C THR A 51 7.97 18.77 16.59
N LYS A 52 8.87 17.80 16.51
CA LYS A 52 8.65 16.49 15.87
C LYS A 52 8.67 15.42 16.95
N VAL A 53 7.55 14.72 17.13
CA VAL A 53 7.40 13.71 18.17
C VAL A 53 6.88 12.41 17.57
N THR A 54 7.55 11.31 17.89
CA THR A 54 7.09 9.96 17.58
C THR A 54 6.82 9.22 18.88
N PHE A 55 5.65 8.60 18.98
CA PHE A 55 5.27 7.80 20.13
C PHE A 55 5.44 6.31 19.81
N GLN A 56 5.94 5.55 20.77
CA GLN A 56 5.99 4.10 20.64
C GLN A 56 4.57 3.52 20.68
N SER A 57 4.37 2.42 19.97
CA SER A 57 3.09 1.72 20.01
C SER A 57 2.81 1.23 21.44
N PRO A 58 1.62 1.51 22.01
CA PRO A 58 1.26 1.00 23.32
C PRO A 58 0.92 -0.50 23.31
N PHE A 59 0.83 -1.11 22.12
CA PHE A 59 0.46 -2.51 21.96
C PHE A 59 1.67 -3.43 22.09
N ALA A 60 1.45 -4.60 22.68
CA ALA A 60 2.51 -5.58 22.88
C ALA A 60 3.05 -6.08 21.53
N ILE A 61 4.38 -6.14 21.39
CA ILE A 61 5.05 -6.61 20.17
C ILE A 61 4.58 -8.01 19.77
N ARG A 62 4.29 -8.88 20.74
CA ARG A 62 3.76 -10.24 20.50
C ARG A 62 2.43 -10.29 19.74
N ASN A 63 1.71 -9.18 19.67
CA ASN A 63 0.45 -9.09 18.92
C ASN A 63 0.68 -9.01 17.40
N ARG A 64 1.93 -8.84 16.94
CA ARG A 64 2.29 -8.80 15.52
C ARG A 64 3.50 -9.65 15.23
N LEU A 65 3.47 -10.38 14.12
CA LEU A 65 4.62 -11.09 13.57
C LEU A 65 4.97 -10.49 12.21
N GLY A 66 6.18 -9.94 12.09
CA GLY A 66 6.72 -9.46 10.81
C GLY A 66 7.63 -10.51 10.20
N LEU A 67 7.35 -10.92 8.97
CA LEU A 67 8.16 -11.88 8.22
C LEU A 67 8.58 -11.27 6.88
N ILE A 68 9.84 -11.47 6.50
CA ILE A 68 10.38 -11.05 5.20
C ILE A 68 10.78 -12.31 4.44
N VAL A 69 10.20 -12.51 3.27
CA VAL A 69 10.61 -13.60 2.37
C VAL A 69 11.85 -13.17 1.61
N SER A 70 12.98 -13.82 1.88
CA SER A 70 14.24 -13.59 1.17
C SER A 70 14.33 -14.39 -0.14
N GLY A 71 15.18 -13.94 -1.06
CA GLY A 71 15.48 -14.68 -2.30
C GLY A 71 14.36 -14.66 -3.35
N LEU A 72 13.46 -13.67 -3.29
CA LEU A 72 12.52 -13.34 -4.35
C LEU A 72 12.80 -11.96 -4.90
N ASP A 73 13.22 -11.89 -6.16
CA ASP A 73 13.34 -10.62 -6.86
C ASP A 73 12.01 -10.28 -7.53
N THR A 74 11.39 -9.20 -7.06
CA THR A 74 10.10 -8.70 -7.57
C THR A 74 10.28 -7.53 -8.55
N SER A 75 11.52 -7.22 -8.95
CA SER A 75 11.85 -6.20 -9.94
C SER A 75 11.23 -6.52 -11.30
N PHE A 76 10.97 -5.48 -12.09
CA PHE A 76 10.30 -5.63 -13.38
C PHE A 76 11.02 -6.63 -14.32
N GLN A 77 12.36 -6.66 -14.28
CA GLN A 77 13.18 -7.52 -15.15
C GLN A 77 13.12 -9.00 -14.78
N ASN A 78 12.90 -9.32 -13.50
CA ASN A 78 12.95 -10.70 -12.98
C ASN A 78 11.56 -11.33 -12.73
N ARG A 79 10.49 -10.64 -13.15
CA ARG A 79 9.12 -11.17 -13.14
C ARG A 79 8.90 -12.16 -14.28
N ASN A 80 9.00 -13.44 -13.98
CA ASN A 80 8.68 -14.54 -14.88
C ASN A 80 7.76 -15.56 -14.19
N GLY A 81 7.31 -16.58 -14.94
CA GLY A 81 6.38 -17.59 -14.42
C GLY A 81 6.89 -18.33 -13.18
N ASN A 82 8.20 -18.60 -13.10
CA ASN A 82 8.80 -19.25 -11.93
C ASN A 82 8.76 -18.33 -10.69
N THR A 83 9.10 -17.04 -10.86
CA THR A 83 9.00 -16.04 -9.79
C THR A 83 7.57 -15.93 -9.26
N PHE A 84 6.56 -15.86 -10.15
CA PHE A 84 5.16 -15.82 -9.74
C PHE A 84 4.69 -17.12 -9.09
N GLY A 85 5.14 -18.28 -9.57
CA GLY A 85 4.86 -19.57 -8.93
C GLY A 85 5.33 -19.60 -7.48
N ARG A 86 6.57 -19.16 -7.22
CA ARG A 86 7.11 -19.04 -5.86
C ARG A 86 6.34 -18.03 -5.01
N MET A 87 5.97 -16.87 -5.57
CA MET A 87 5.11 -15.90 -4.86
C MET A 87 3.77 -16.53 -4.45
N VAL A 88 3.15 -17.31 -5.34
CA VAL A 88 1.92 -18.05 -5.04
C VAL A 88 2.16 -19.05 -3.91
N ASP A 89 3.28 -19.78 -3.91
CA ASP A 89 3.60 -20.73 -2.83
C ASP A 89 3.62 -20.05 -1.45
N HIS A 90 4.27 -18.89 -1.33
CA HIS A 90 4.29 -18.12 -0.09
C HIS A 90 2.91 -17.57 0.28
N CYS A 91 2.14 -17.07 -0.68
CA CYS A 91 0.78 -16.61 -0.45
C CYS A 91 -0.11 -17.73 0.11
N LEU A 92 -0.02 -18.93 -0.48
CA LEU A 92 -0.76 -20.10 -0.04
C LEU A 92 -0.30 -20.59 1.33
N ALA A 93 1.00 -20.57 1.61
CA ALA A 93 1.53 -20.95 2.91
C ALA A 93 0.95 -20.08 4.04
N VAL A 94 0.93 -18.75 3.84
CA VAL A 94 0.31 -17.82 4.80
C VAL A 94 -1.20 -18.08 4.88
N ALA A 95 -1.90 -18.08 3.75
CA ALA A 95 -3.35 -18.28 3.74
C ALA A 95 -3.80 -19.60 4.39
N ASN A 96 -3.00 -20.66 4.30
CA ASN A 96 -3.30 -21.95 4.95
C ASN A 96 -2.99 -21.95 6.46
N ALA A 97 -1.99 -21.19 6.90
CA ALA A 97 -1.58 -21.11 8.30
C ALA A 97 -2.46 -20.14 9.13
N THR A 98 -3.09 -19.16 8.49
CA THR A 98 -3.95 -18.17 9.15
C THR A 98 -5.30 -18.79 9.56
N PRO A 99 -5.74 -18.75 10.83
CA PRO A 99 -7.06 -19.27 11.23
C PRO A 99 -8.22 -18.52 10.56
N GLY A 100 -8.21 -17.19 10.63
CA GLY A 100 -9.18 -16.33 9.98
C GLY A 100 -8.79 -15.91 8.57
N ASN A 101 -9.21 -14.70 8.22
CA ASN A 101 -9.04 -14.15 6.88
C ASN A 101 -7.61 -13.67 6.60
N THR A 102 -7.19 -13.79 5.34
CA THR A 102 -5.91 -13.27 4.84
C THR A 102 -6.13 -12.22 3.76
N GLY A 103 -5.39 -11.11 3.81
CA GLY A 103 -5.31 -10.13 2.73
C GLY A 103 -4.02 -10.31 1.93
N ILE A 104 -4.09 -10.34 0.60
CA ILE A 104 -2.94 -10.31 -0.30
C ILE A 104 -3.01 -9.01 -1.08
N PHE A 105 -2.09 -8.08 -0.80
CA PHE A 105 -2.05 -6.77 -1.46
C PHE A 105 -0.85 -6.67 -2.39
N THR A 106 -1.15 -6.58 -3.68
CA THR A 106 -0.14 -6.54 -4.74
C THR A 106 0.21 -5.10 -5.10
N SER A 107 1.44 -4.88 -5.57
CA SER A 107 1.89 -3.54 -6.01
C SER A 107 1.08 -2.95 -7.18
N SER A 108 0.34 -3.79 -7.92
CA SER A 108 -0.52 -3.38 -9.03
C SER A 108 -1.50 -4.48 -9.43
N TYR A 109 -2.60 -4.09 -10.08
CA TYR A 109 -3.57 -5.05 -10.63
C TYR A 109 -2.96 -6.04 -11.63
N SER A 110 -1.93 -5.63 -12.37
CA SER A 110 -1.20 -6.54 -13.27
C SER A 110 -0.50 -7.66 -12.50
N ILE A 111 0.08 -7.37 -11.34
CA ILE A 111 0.71 -8.38 -10.48
C ILE A 111 -0.33 -9.31 -9.88
N GLY A 112 -1.46 -8.77 -9.41
CA GLY A 112 -2.61 -9.59 -8.99
C GLY A 112 -3.04 -10.58 -10.08
N ARG A 113 -3.16 -10.13 -11.32
CA ARG A 113 -3.49 -11.00 -12.47
C ARG A 113 -2.43 -12.08 -12.69
N SER A 114 -1.15 -11.72 -12.66
CA SER A 114 -0.06 -12.70 -12.82
C SER A 114 -0.05 -13.77 -11.73
N LEU A 115 -0.44 -13.45 -10.49
CA LEU A 115 -0.61 -14.46 -9.43
C LEU A 115 -1.77 -15.42 -9.73
N ILE A 116 -2.90 -14.91 -10.26
CA ILE A 116 -4.03 -15.73 -10.69
C ILE A 116 -3.61 -16.67 -11.82
N GLU A 117 -2.93 -16.15 -12.84
CA GLU A 117 -2.39 -16.91 -13.97
C GLU A 117 -1.38 -17.99 -13.52
N ALA A 118 -0.55 -17.67 -12.51
CA ALA A 118 0.37 -18.61 -11.87
C ALA A 118 -0.31 -19.64 -10.94
N GLY A 119 -1.64 -19.58 -10.81
CA GLY A 119 -2.44 -20.62 -10.16
C GLY A 119 -2.88 -20.30 -8.74
N LEU A 120 -2.83 -19.04 -8.28
CA LEU A 120 -3.31 -18.66 -6.95
C LEU A 120 -4.73 -19.15 -6.69
N GLU A 121 -5.69 -18.83 -7.56
CA GLU A 121 -7.09 -19.23 -7.41
C GLU A 121 -7.29 -20.74 -7.46
N LYS A 122 -6.62 -21.42 -8.40
CA LYS A 122 -6.75 -22.87 -8.60
C LYS A 122 -6.21 -23.70 -7.43
N ARG A 123 -5.18 -23.19 -6.74
CA ARG A 123 -4.48 -23.90 -5.67
C ARG A 123 -4.98 -23.53 -4.28
N LEU A 124 -5.77 -22.47 -4.16
CA LEU A 124 -6.31 -22.01 -2.89
C LEU A 124 -7.47 -22.91 -2.45
N LYS A 125 -7.44 -23.34 -1.19
CA LYS A 125 -8.52 -24.16 -0.58
C LYS A 125 -9.65 -23.33 0.03
N ARG A 126 -9.50 -22.01 0.01
CA ARG A 126 -10.41 -21.02 0.61
C ARG A 126 -11.04 -20.16 -0.46
N LYS A 127 -12.16 -19.53 -0.13
CA LYS A 127 -12.82 -18.60 -1.05
C LYS A 127 -11.89 -17.42 -1.34
N LEU A 128 -11.74 -17.09 -2.63
CA LEU A 128 -10.99 -15.93 -3.09
C LEU A 128 -11.96 -14.79 -3.44
N PHE A 129 -11.70 -13.62 -2.88
CA PHE A 129 -12.34 -12.35 -3.24
C PHE A 129 -11.31 -11.49 -3.96
N ILE A 130 -11.69 -10.81 -5.03
CA ILE A 130 -10.75 -10.07 -5.89
C ILE A 130 -11.28 -8.65 -6.10
N GLU A 131 -10.52 -7.66 -5.63
CA GLU A 131 -10.75 -6.26 -5.97
C GLU A 131 -10.42 -6.03 -7.45
N ARG A 132 -11.35 -5.41 -8.20
CA ARG A 132 -11.17 -5.13 -9.63
C ARG A 132 -11.12 -3.62 -9.89
N PRO A 133 -10.33 -3.17 -10.88
CA PRO A 133 -10.33 -1.77 -11.29
C PRO A 133 -11.73 -1.32 -11.70
N GLY A 134 -12.17 -0.17 -11.19
CA GLY A 134 -13.45 0.43 -11.57
C GLY A 134 -14.69 -0.21 -10.95
N MET A 135 -14.53 -1.07 -9.93
CA MET A 135 -15.67 -1.54 -9.13
C MET A 135 -16.47 -0.37 -8.56
N LYS A 136 -17.80 -0.49 -8.59
CA LYS A 136 -18.67 0.46 -7.91
C LYS A 136 -18.48 0.31 -6.40
N GLY A 137 -18.57 1.42 -5.66
CA GLY A 137 -18.40 1.42 -4.21
C GLY A 137 -19.31 0.40 -3.50
N THR A 138 -20.59 0.36 -3.88
CA THR A 138 -21.57 -0.58 -3.32
C THR A 138 -21.25 -2.06 -3.60
N GLU A 139 -20.65 -2.37 -4.75
CA GLU A 139 -20.23 -3.73 -5.10
C GLU A 139 -19.02 -4.15 -4.26
N ASN A 140 -18.04 -3.24 -4.13
CA ASN A 140 -16.86 -3.46 -3.29
C ASN A 140 -17.24 -3.65 -1.82
N ASP A 141 -18.14 -2.81 -1.29
CA ASP A 141 -18.56 -2.87 0.11
C ASP A 141 -19.24 -4.23 0.40
N LYS A 142 -20.12 -4.69 -0.49
CA LYS A 142 -20.73 -6.02 -0.40
C LYS A 142 -19.69 -7.15 -0.45
N MET A 143 -18.72 -7.06 -1.36
CA MET A 143 -17.64 -8.05 -1.46
C MET A 143 -16.83 -8.12 -0.15
N ILE A 144 -16.51 -6.97 0.45
CA ILE A 144 -15.77 -6.90 1.70
C ILE A 144 -16.58 -7.44 2.86
N GLU A 145 -17.87 -7.13 2.95
CA GLU A 145 -18.75 -7.73 3.96
C GLU A 145 -18.81 -9.26 3.83
N ASP A 146 -18.97 -9.78 2.61
CA ASP A 146 -18.96 -11.21 2.33
C ASP A 146 -17.64 -11.87 2.73
N TYR A 147 -16.51 -11.20 2.48
CA TYR A 147 -15.17 -11.60 2.89
C TYR A 147 -15.04 -11.64 4.40
N LYS A 148 -15.40 -10.55 5.10
CA LYS A 148 -15.34 -10.43 6.57
C LYS A 148 -16.10 -11.57 7.26
N ARG A 149 -17.28 -11.94 6.75
CA ARG A 149 -18.09 -13.06 7.29
C ARG A 149 -17.43 -14.45 7.19
N GLN A 150 -16.35 -14.60 6.42
CA GLN A 150 -15.61 -15.86 6.35
C GLN A 150 -14.59 -16.01 7.49
N GLY A 151 -14.23 -14.95 8.21
CA GLY A 151 -13.21 -14.98 9.25
C GLY A 151 -13.45 -16.05 10.32
N GLU A 152 -14.69 -16.19 10.76
CA GLU A 152 -15.11 -17.22 11.74
C GLU A 152 -15.44 -18.58 11.11
N LYS A 153 -15.41 -18.69 9.78
CA LYS A 153 -15.82 -19.88 9.00
C LYS A 153 -14.63 -20.57 8.32
N GLY A 154 -13.45 -20.52 8.95
CA GLY A 154 -12.22 -21.09 8.42
C GLY A 154 -11.46 -20.17 7.44
N GLY A 155 -11.89 -18.91 7.32
CA GLY A 155 -11.17 -17.85 6.61
C GLY A 155 -11.36 -17.83 5.09
N ALA A 156 -11.07 -16.67 4.52
CA ALA A 156 -11.00 -16.42 3.09
C ALA A 156 -9.79 -15.57 2.73
N VAL A 157 -9.54 -15.42 1.43
CA VAL A 157 -8.48 -14.57 0.90
C VAL A 157 -9.07 -13.41 0.13
N LEU A 158 -8.60 -12.19 0.42
CA LEU A 158 -8.85 -11.01 -0.38
C LEU A 158 -7.60 -10.69 -1.20
N LEU A 159 -7.70 -10.68 -2.53
CA LEU A 159 -6.67 -10.17 -3.43
C LEU A 159 -6.99 -8.72 -3.78
N GLY A 160 -6.17 -7.80 -3.26
CA GLY A 160 -6.28 -6.36 -3.48
C GLY A 160 -4.99 -5.75 -4.03
N VAL A 161 -5.01 -4.43 -4.16
CA VAL A 161 -3.84 -3.64 -4.53
C VAL A 161 -3.45 -2.70 -3.39
N GLN A 162 -2.15 -2.45 -3.25
CA GLN A 162 -1.62 -1.44 -2.35
C GLN A 162 -2.06 -0.05 -2.81
N GLY A 163 -2.47 0.82 -1.88
CA GLY A 163 -3.07 2.12 -2.21
C GLY A 163 -4.49 2.03 -2.79
N GLY A 164 -5.09 0.84 -2.75
CA GLY A 164 -6.49 0.61 -3.12
C GLY A 164 -7.43 0.90 -1.95
N ARG A 165 -8.72 1.00 -2.26
CA ARG A 165 -9.80 1.31 -1.29
C ARG A 165 -9.78 0.36 -0.10
N ASN A 166 -9.51 -0.91 -0.34
CA ASN A 166 -9.54 -1.95 0.69
C ASN A 166 -8.23 -2.04 1.50
N SER A 167 -7.15 -1.41 1.05
CA SER A 167 -5.88 -1.36 1.77
C SER A 167 -5.76 -0.15 2.71
N GLU A 168 -6.48 0.93 2.43
CA GLU A 168 -6.37 2.19 3.19
C GLU A 168 -7.65 2.57 3.95
N GLY A 169 -8.84 2.24 3.40
CA GLY A 169 -10.12 2.72 3.93
C GLY A 169 -10.95 1.68 4.70
N GLY A 170 -10.45 0.45 4.84
CA GLY A 170 -11.16 -0.65 5.48
C GLY A 170 -10.60 -0.97 6.87
N ASP A 171 -11.46 -1.02 7.88
CA ASP A 171 -11.12 -1.61 9.19
C ASP A 171 -11.41 -3.11 9.20
N PHE A 172 -10.51 -3.91 9.77
CA PHE A 172 -10.59 -5.36 9.82
C PHE A 172 -10.34 -5.89 11.24
N PRO A 173 -11.33 -5.76 12.14
CA PRO A 173 -11.19 -6.23 13.51
C PRO A 173 -11.21 -7.76 13.62
N GLY A 174 -10.44 -8.31 14.56
CA GLY A 174 -10.46 -9.73 14.92
C GLY A 174 -10.15 -10.66 13.76
N SER A 175 -10.97 -11.71 13.60
CA SER A 175 -10.79 -12.74 12.57
C SER A 175 -11.04 -12.25 11.13
N THR A 176 -11.45 -10.99 10.96
CA THR A 176 -11.84 -10.44 9.65
C THR A 176 -10.66 -10.13 8.72
N MET A 177 -9.44 -10.00 9.26
CA MET A 177 -8.16 -10.08 8.55
C MET A 177 -7.01 -10.27 9.56
N GLU A 178 -6.56 -11.51 9.77
CA GLU A 178 -5.51 -11.81 10.75
C GLU A 178 -4.09 -11.81 10.15
N SER A 179 -3.98 -11.94 8.83
CA SER A 179 -2.70 -11.94 8.13
C SER A 179 -2.76 -11.13 6.86
N VAL A 180 -1.65 -10.45 6.57
CA VAL A 180 -1.49 -9.62 5.39
C VAL A 180 -0.21 -10.03 4.67
N VAL A 181 -0.33 -10.34 3.39
CA VAL A 181 0.78 -10.60 2.48
C VAL A 181 0.94 -9.40 1.55
N VAL A 182 2.06 -8.70 1.66
CA VAL A 182 2.41 -7.59 0.76
C VAL A 182 3.29 -8.12 -0.35
N VAL A 183 2.78 -8.11 -1.59
CA VAL A 183 3.48 -8.66 -2.75
C VAL A 183 4.09 -7.55 -3.58
N GLY A 184 5.41 -7.45 -3.49
CA GLY A 184 6.21 -6.43 -4.17
C GLY A 184 6.14 -5.06 -3.51
N VAL A 185 6.94 -4.14 -4.02
CA VAL A 185 7.01 -2.74 -3.57
C VAL A 185 6.34 -1.85 -4.62
N PRO A 186 5.43 -0.92 -4.24
CA PRO A 186 4.71 -0.07 -5.17
C PRO A 186 5.60 1.09 -5.62
N TYR A 187 6.59 0.78 -6.46
CA TYR A 187 7.42 1.82 -7.06
C TYR A 187 6.62 2.65 -8.06
N ALA A 188 6.80 3.97 -7.98
CA ALA A 188 6.29 4.88 -8.98
C ALA A 188 6.90 4.54 -10.35
N ARG A 189 6.08 4.62 -11.41
CA ARG A 189 6.59 4.44 -12.77
C ARG A 189 7.44 5.65 -13.17
N PRO A 190 8.56 5.43 -13.89
CA PRO A 190 9.33 6.53 -14.48
C PRO A 190 8.44 7.19 -15.53
N THR A 191 7.99 8.39 -15.23
CA THR A 191 7.16 9.23 -16.09
C THR A 191 7.77 10.63 -16.09
N PRO A 192 7.57 11.45 -17.14
CA PRO A 192 8.09 12.81 -17.16
C PRO A 192 7.69 13.63 -15.91
N ARG A 193 6.48 13.40 -15.39
CA ARG A 193 6.01 14.00 -14.13
C ARG A 193 6.84 13.55 -12.93
N MET A 194 7.13 12.26 -12.81
CA MET A 194 7.93 11.71 -11.71
C MET A 194 9.39 12.19 -11.79
N GLU A 195 9.96 12.23 -12.99
CA GLU A 195 11.30 12.76 -13.24
C GLU A 195 11.41 14.24 -12.89
N ALA A 196 10.41 15.05 -13.28
CA ALA A 196 10.34 16.46 -12.90
C ALA A 196 10.23 16.63 -11.38
N LEU A 197 9.42 15.82 -10.70
CA LEU A 197 9.28 15.85 -9.24
C LEU A 197 10.60 15.50 -8.53
N ILE A 198 11.28 14.44 -8.98
CA ILE A 198 12.59 14.04 -8.46
C ILE A 198 13.59 15.18 -8.66
N THR A 199 13.68 15.73 -9.87
CA THR A 199 14.59 16.85 -10.19
C THR A 199 14.33 18.06 -9.29
N TYR A 200 13.06 18.40 -9.06
CA TYR A 200 12.70 19.49 -8.15
C TYR A 200 13.12 19.18 -6.71
N TYR A 201 12.80 18.00 -6.17
CA TYR A 201 13.17 17.62 -4.80
C TYR A 201 14.67 17.51 -4.60
N ASP A 202 15.42 17.00 -5.57
CA ASP A 202 16.88 17.01 -5.54
C ASP A 202 17.41 18.45 -5.46
N SER A 203 16.85 19.36 -6.25
CA SER A 203 17.28 20.77 -6.23
C SER A 203 16.91 21.51 -4.94
N ALA A 204 15.78 21.16 -4.33
CA ALA A 204 15.22 21.82 -3.16
C ALA A 204 15.82 21.28 -1.85
N PHE A 205 16.08 19.97 -1.77
CA PHE A 205 16.36 19.29 -0.51
C PHE A 205 17.73 18.57 -0.46
N ASN A 206 18.37 18.25 -1.60
CA ASN A 206 19.69 17.59 -1.63
C ASN A 206 20.89 18.57 -1.60
N LYS A 207 20.69 19.84 -1.25
CA LYS A 207 21.78 20.83 -1.09
C LYS A 207 22.43 20.82 0.31
N LYS A 208 22.50 19.66 0.96
CA LYS A 208 23.22 19.48 2.25
C LYS A 208 24.55 18.75 2.03
#